data_AF-A0A2V2UP62-F1
#
_entry.id   AF-A0A2V2UP62-F1
#
_cell.length_a   1.000
_cell.length_b   1.000
_cell.length_c   1.000
_cell.angle_alpha   90.00
_cell.angle_beta   90.00
_cell.angle_gamma   90.00
#
_symmetry.space_group_name_H-M   'P 1'
#
loop_
_entity.id
_entity.type
_entity.pdbx_description
1 polymer ?
#
loop_
_entity_poly.entity_id
_entity_poly.type
_entity_poly.pdbx_seq_one_letter_code
_entity_poly.pdbx_strand_id
1 'polypeptide(L)'
;MLLCFIVYGSTAVFGYLDFGNRATVSALLLYNPVKEPEVMVAYIGLLVKLCASFPLISMATRNSLYHSVGWDPDKLPFWKHCVVVVSLAVAALLFGLFHPSINMVFGFIGSFCGGATGFLLPSILMMYGGNWSLRSVGWAHYTITYALLFAGVVMVVFGTGATIYGVVAGD
;
A
#
# COMPACT_ATOMS: atom_id res chain seq x y z
N MET A 1 -15.62 -3.07 5.67
CA MET A 1 -14.99 -4.34 5.27
C MET A 1 -15.89 -5.18 4.38
N LEU A 2 -17.12 -5.55 4.81
CA LEU A 2 -18.04 -6.34 3.98
C LEU A 2 -18.37 -5.69 2.62
N LEU A 3 -18.64 -4.39 2.58
CA LEU A 3 -18.86 -3.67 1.32
C LEU A 3 -17.63 -3.72 0.41
N CYS A 4 -16.43 -3.47 0.94
CA CYS A 4 -15.19 -3.55 0.18
C CYS A 4 -14.96 -4.96 -0.38
N PHE A 5 -15.26 -5.99 0.41
CA PHE A 5 -15.17 -7.38 -0.03
C PHE A 5 -16.10 -7.67 -1.20
N ILE A 6 -17.35 -7.20 -1.13
CA ILE A 6 -18.32 -7.37 -2.23
C ILE A 6 -17.85 -6.63 -3.49
N VAL A 7 -17.42 -5.38 -3.35
CA VAL A 7 -17.00 -4.55 -4.50
C VAL A 7 -15.71 -5.06 -5.13
N TYR A 8 -14.70 -5.43 -4.34
CA TYR A 8 -13.45 -5.99 -4.86
C TYR A 8 -13.64 -7.42 -5.40
N GLY A 9 -14.46 -8.22 -4.72
CA GLY A 9 -14.81 -9.56 -5.19
C GLY A 9 -15.55 -9.52 -6.52
N SER A 10 -16.55 -8.66 -6.67
CA SER A 10 -17.28 -8.53 -7.94
C SER A 10 -16.39 -8.00 -9.06
N THR A 11 -15.59 -6.96 -8.81
CA THR A 11 -14.65 -6.44 -9.84
C THR A 11 -13.60 -7.46 -10.24
N ALA A 12 -13.09 -8.27 -9.32
CA ALA A 12 -12.17 -9.36 -9.65
C ALA A 12 -12.83 -10.47 -10.48
N VAL A 13 -14.04 -10.92 -10.09
CA VAL A 13 -14.76 -11.98 -10.81
C VAL A 13 -15.14 -11.51 -12.22
N PHE A 14 -15.77 -10.34 -12.35
CA PHE A 14 -16.17 -9.83 -13.66
C PHE A 14 -14.96 -9.49 -14.53
N GLY A 15 -13.92 -8.89 -13.97
CA GLY A 15 -12.68 -8.61 -14.71
C GLY A 15 -12.00 -9.87 -15.23
N TYR A 16 -11.98 -10.95 -14.45
CA TYR A 16 -11.42 -12.23 -14.92
C TYR A 16 -12.30 -12.89 -15.98
N LEU A 17 -13.63 -12.81 -15.87
CA LEU A 17 -14.54 -13.37 -16.88
C LEU A 17 -14.45 -12.65 -18.22
N ASP A 18 -14.19 -11.33 -18.21
CA ASP A 18 -14.11 -10.50 -19.42
C ASP A 18 -12.79 -10.69 -20.18
N PHE A 19 -11.68 -10.80 -19.45
CA PHE A 19 -10.34 -10.88 -20.05
C PHE A 19 -9.71 -12.27 -20.07
N GLY A 20 -10.18 -13.19 -19.23
CA GLY A 20 -9.64 -14.53 -19.07
C GLY A 20 -8.12 -14.51 -18.91
N ASN A 21 -7.42 -15.24 -19.78
CA ASN A 21 -5.96 -15.36 -19.75
C ASN A 21 -5.22 -14.06 -20.13
N ARG A 22 -5.92 -13.02 -20.57
CA ARG A 22 -5.33 -11.70 -20.87
C ARG A 22 -5.33 -10.76 -19.67
N ALA A 23 -5.98 -11.12 -18.56
CA ALA A 23 -6.07 -10.28 -17.38
C ALA A 23 -4.67 -9.88 -16.87
N THR A 24 -4.32 -8.62 -17.01
CA THR A 24 -3.10 -8.06 -16.42
C THR A 24 -3.43 -7.36 -15.10
N VAL A 25 -2.39 -7.02 -14.34
CA VAL A 25 -2.55 -6.33 -13.05
C VAL A 25 -3.25 -4.98 -13.18
N SER A 26 -3.18 -4.36 -14.36
CA SER A 26 -3.95 -3.15 -14.67
C SER A 26 -5.05 -3.46 -15.68
N ALA A 27 -6.23 -3.83 -15.20
CA ALA A 27 -7.42 -4.05 -16.03
C ALA A 27 -7.75 -2.83 -16.93
N LEU A 28 -7.43 -1.62 -16.47
CA LEU A 28 -7.63 -0.38 -17.23
C LEU A 28 -6.89 -0.37 -18.57
N LEU A 29 -5.68 -0.94 -18.64
CA LEU A 29 -4.85 -0.93 -19.84
C LEU A 29 -5.38 -1.87 -20.93
N LEU A 30 -6.29 -2.80 -20.57
CA LEU A 30 -6.88 -3.73 -21.53
C LEU A 30 -8.08 -3.12 -22.27
N TYR A 31 -8.73 -2.12 -21.68
CA TYR A 31 -9.84 -1.43 -22.32
C TYR A 31 -9.35 -0.31 -23.24
N ASN A 32 -10.07 -0.09 -24.35
CA ASN A 32 -9.76 0.98 -25.30
C ASN A 32 -10.66 2.21 -25.03
N PRO A 33 -10.13 3.28 -24.40
CA PRO A 33 -10.95 4.41 -23.98
C PRO A 33 -11.51 5.23 -25.14
N VAL A 34 -10.97 5.10 -26.36
CA VAL A 34 -11.46 5.85 -27.53
C VAL A 34 -12.66 5.18 -28.17
N LYS A 35 -12.75 3.84 -28.07
CA LYS A 35 -13.85 3.07 -28.66
C LYS A 35 -15.04 2.94 -27.73
N GLU A 36 -14.82 2.99 -26.41
CA GLU A 36 -15.83 2.75 -25.39
C GLU A 36 -16.02 4.01 -24.51
N PRO A 37 -17.11 4.77 -24.67
CA PRO A 37 -17.29 6.06 -23.99
C PRO A 37 -17.43 5.91 -22.47
N GLU A 38 -17.94 4.77 -21.98
CA GLU A 38 -18.04 4.47 -20.55
C GLU A 38 -16.66 4.33 -19.89
N VAL A 39 -15.72 3.69 -20.56
CA VAL A 39 -14.33 3.56 -20.11
C VAL A 39 -13.65 4.94 -20.12
N MET A 40 -13.92 5.78 -21.12
CA MET A 40 -13.39 7.15 -21.16
C MET A 40 -13.78 7.96 -19.92
N VAL A 41 -15.04 7.88 -19.49
CA VAL A 41 -15.52 8.54 -18.26
C VAL A 41 -14.80 7.99 -17.04
N ALA A 42 -14.59 6.67 -16.96
CA ALA A 42 -13.83 6.05 -15.88
C ALA A 42 -12.37 6.54 -15.81
N TYR A 43 -11.71 6.72 -16.97
CA TYR A 43 -10.36 7.29 -17.04
C TYR A 43 -10.31 8.73 -16.53
N ILE A 44 -11.28 9.58 -16.90
CA ILE A 44 -11.37 10.96 -16.39
C ILE A 44 -11.55 10.95 -14.87
N GLY A 45 -12.45 10.10 -14.36
CA GLY A 45 -12.65 9.95 -12.91
C GLY A 45 -11.38 9.51 -12.18
N LEU A 46 -10.62 8.58 -12.77
CA LEU A 46 -9.34 8.13 -12.23
C LEU A 46 -8.29 9.24 -12.24
N LEU A 47 -8.21 10.04 -13.30
CA LEU A 47 -7.31 11.20 -13.36
C LEU A 47 -7.63 12.21 -12.24
N VAL A 48 -8.90 12.59 -12.08
CA VAL A 48 -9.32 13.51 -11.02
C VAL A 48 -8.98 12.95 -9.64
N LYS A 49 -9.25 11.66 -9.41
CA LYS A 49 -8.92 10.97 -8.15
C LYS A 49 -7.41 11.02 -7.88
N LEU A 50 -6.57 10.71 -8.86
CA LEU A 50 -5.12 10.71 -8.68
C LEU A 50 -4.60 12.12 -8.35
N CYS A 51 -5.08 13.15 -9.06
CA CYS A 51 -4.74 14.55 -8.80
C CYS A 51 -5.11 14.99 -7.38
N ALA A 52 -6.28 14.56 -6.87
CA ALA A 52 -6.72 14.87 -5.51
C ALA A 52 -6.01 14.04 -4.43
N SER A 53 -5.70 12.77 -4.71
CA SER A 53 -5.13 11.84 -3.72
C SER A 53 -3.64 12.07 -3.48
N PHE A 54 -2.89 12.42 -4.53
CA PHE A 54 -1.44 12.64 -4.44
C PHE A 54 -1.04 13.66 -3.36
N PRO A 55 -1.59 14.90 -3.30
CA PRO A 55 -1.21 15.87 -2.28
C PRO A 55 -1.59 15.41 -0.85
N LEU A 56 -2.71 14.70 -0.69
CA LEU A 56 -3.14 14.17 0.61
C LEU A 56 -2.14 13.14 1.15
N ILE A 57 -1.73 12.20 0.30
CA ILE A 57 -0.73 11.18 0.67
C ILE A 57 0.63 11.85 0.92
N SER A 58 1.04 12.78 0.06
CA SER A 58 2.29 13.52 0.22
C SER A 58 2.33 14.31 1.53
N MET A 59 1.20 14.87 1.98
CA MET A 59 1.09 15.56 3.27
C MET A 59 1.30 14.61 4.44
N ALA A 60 0.70 13.43 4.41
CA ALA A 60 0.89 12.41 5.44
C ALA A 60 2.36 11.96 5.51
N THR A 61 2.97 11.63 4.36
CA THR A 61 4.38 11.22 4.28
C THR A 61 5.32 12.31 4.82
N ARG A 62 5.09 13.57 4.45
CA ARG A 62 5.87 14.70 4.94
C ARG A 62 5.76 14.84 6.46
N ASN A 63 4.56 14.76 7.02
CA ASN A 63 4.36 14.89 8.46
C ASN A 63 5.06 13.74 9.22
N SER A 64 4.95 12.49 8.72
CA SER A 64 5.69 11.36 9.30
C SER A 64 7.21 11.56 9.26
N LEU A 65 7.74 12.13 8.17
CA LEU A 65 9.17 12.41 8.03
C LEU A 65 9.64 13.53 8.97
N TYR A 66 8.83 14.56 9.20
CA TYR A 66 9.16 15.59 10.20
C TYR A 66 9.24 15.02 11.60
N HIS A 67 8.27 14.18 11.98
CA HIS A 67 8.28 13.53 13.29
C HIS A 67 9.44 12.53 13.44
N SER A 68 9.84 11.81 12.39
CA SER A 68 10.97 10.88 12.47
C SER A 68 12.33 11.57 12.65
N VAL A 69 12.47 12.80 12.15
CA VAL A 69 13.67 13.65 12.34
C VAL A 69 13.57 14.51 13.61
N GLY A 70 12.42 14.50 14.30
CA GLY A 70 12.17 15.30 15.50
C GLY A 70 11.92 16.80 15.22
N TRP A 71 11.47 17.13 14.00
CA TRP A 71 11.11 18.49 13.62
C TRP A 71 9.63 18.78 13.90
N ASP A 72 9.35 19.91 14.55
CA ASP A 72 7.99 20.44 14.71
C ASP A 72 7.48 21.01 13.37
N PRO A 73 6.38 20.49 12.78
CA PRO A 73 5.80 20.99 11.53
C PRO A 73 5.51 22.49 11.53
N ASP A 74 5.12 23.03 12.70
CA ASP A 74 4.67 24.42 12.84
C ASP A 74 5.82 25.43 13.02
N LYS A 75 7.02 24.96 13.37
CA LYS A 75 8.21 25.82 13.60
C LYS A 75 9.25 25.71 12.49
N LEU A 76 8.96 24.92 11.45
CA LEU A 76 9.92 24.62 10.39
C LEU A 76 10.09 25.81 9.43
N PRO A 77 11.33 26.28 9.21
CA PRO A 77 11.59 27.33 8.22
C PRO A 77 11.22 26.85 6.80
N PHE A 78 10.61 27.75 6.03
CA PHE A 78 10.05 27.47 4.69
C PHE A 78 11.04 26.80 3.73
N TRP A 79 12.31 27.18 3.76
CA TRP A 79 13.31 26.57 2.87
C TRP A 79 13.52 25.07 3.14
N LYS A 80 13.56 24.64 4.41
CA LYS A 80 13.64 23.22 4.77
C LYS A 80 12.39 22.47 4.35
N HIS A 81 11.24 23.12 4.47
CA HIS A 81 9.96 22.57 4.00
C HIS A 81 9.97 22.32 2.49
N CYS A 82 10.35 23.33 1.71
CA CYS A 82 10.44 23.23 0.26
C CYS A 82 11.40 22.14 -0.18
N VAL A 83 12.60 22.05 0.43
CA VAL A 83 13.57 21.00 0.11
C VAL A 83 12.95 19.61 0.30
N VAL A 84 12.29 19.37 1.43
CA VAL A 84 11.66 18.05 1.71
C VAL A 84 10.54 17.75 0.72
N VAL A 85 9.60 18.67 0.50
CA VAL A 85 8.45 18.43 -0.38
C VAL A 85 8.86 18.27 -1.84
N VAL A 86 9.78 19.11 -2.33
CA VAL A 86 10.31 19.00 -3.69
C VAL A 86 11.08 17.69 -3.85
N SER A 87 11.89 17.29 -2.86
CA SER A 87 12.63 16.02 -2.93
C SER A 87 11.68 14.82 -2.98
N LEU A 88 10.59 14.82 -2.21
CA LEU A 88 9.54 13.79 -2.25
C LEU A 88 8.84 13.74 -3.62
N ALA A 89 8.49 14.90 -4.18
CA ALA A 89 7.83 14.97 -5.49
C ALA A 89 8.76 14.51 -6.61
N VAL A 90 10.03 14.93 -6.58
CA VAL A 90 11.05 14.49 -7.54
C VAL A 90 11.29 12.98 -7.42
N ALA A 91 11.42 12.45 -6.20
CA ALA A 91 11.58 11.02 -6.00
C ALA A 91 10.37 10.24 -6.56
N ALA A 92 9.14 10.66 -6.27
CA ALA A 92 7.94 10.05 -6.81
C ALA A 92 7.90 10.10 -8.35
N LEU A 93 8.31 11.21 -8.96
CA LEU A 93 8.40 11.36 -10.41
C LEU A 93 9.45 10.43 -11.01
N LEU A 94 10.64 10.34 -10.41
CA LEU A 94 11.72 9.45 -10.88
C LEU A 94 11.30 7.99 -10.79
N PHE A 95 10.67 7.57 -9.68
CA PHE A 95 10.13 6.21 -9.55
C PHE A 95 9.05 5.91 -10.59
N GLY A 96 8.11 6.85 -10.81
CA GLY A 96 7.08 6.69 -11.82
C GLY A 96 7.62 6.66 -13.26
N LEU A 97 8.69 7.40 -13.55
CA LEU A 97 9.29 7.49 -14.88
C LEU A 97 10.20 6.28 -15.21
N PHE A 98 11.07 5.89 -14.28
CA PHE A 98 12.06 4.84 -14.53
C PHE A 98 11.57 3.43 -14.21
N HIS A 99 10.57 3.29 -13.34
CA HIS A 99 10.08 1.98 -12.90
C HIS A 99 8.54 1.94 -12.86
N PRO A 100 7.87 1.99 -14.03
CA PRO A 100 6.41 2.01 -14.13
C PRO A 100 5.77 0.62 -13.91
N SER A 101 6.31 -0.19 -12.99
CA SER A 101 5.75 -1.50 -12.62
C SER A 101 4.82 -1.36 -11.41
N ILE A 102 3.53 -1.24 -11.68
CA ILE A 102 2.49 -1.18 -10.64
C ILE A 102 2.53 -2.43 -9.74
N ASN A 103 2.96 -3.57 -10.29
CA ASN A 103 3.15 -4.84 -9.57
C ASN A 103 4.17 -4.71 -8.44
N MET A 104 5.31 -4.09 -8.71
CA MET A 104 6.34 -3.86 -7.70
C MET A 104 5.79 -2.97 -6.59
N VAL A 105 5.17 -1.86 -6.96
CA VAL A 105 4.64 -0.89 -6.00
C VAL A 105 3.57 -1.51 -5.11
N PHE A 106 2.59 -2.22 -5.68
CA PHE A 106 1.56 -2.93 -4.91
C PHE A 106 2.13 -4.10 -4.11
N GLY A 107 3.14 -4.79 -4.62
CA GLY A 107 3.86 -5.84 -3.90
C GLY A 107 4.51 -5.31 -2.64
N PHE A 108 5.27 -4.22 -2.71
CA PHE A 108 5.91 -3.59 -1.55
C PHE A 108 4.88 -3.00 -0.57
N ILE A 109 3.87 -2.29 -1.06
CA ILE A 109 2.83 -1.72 -0.19
C ILE A 109 2.07 -2.83 0.54
N GLY A 110 1.70 -3.90 -0.14
CA GLY A 110 0.97 -5.02 0.46
C GLY A 110 1.81 -5.82 1.45
N SER A 111 2.99 -6.26 1.02
CA SER A 111 3.84 -7.16 1.82
C SER A 111 4.52 -6.44 3.00
N PHE A 112 5.19 -5.32 2.73
CA PHE A 112 5.94 -4.59 3.75
C PHE A 112 5.01 -3.73 4.61
N CYS A 113 4.31 -2.76 4.00
CA CYS A 113 3.47 -1.84 4.78
C CYS A 113 2.26 -2.56 5.38
N GLY A 114 1.55 -3.39 4.59
CA GLY A 114 0.42 -4.18 5.07
C GLY A 114 0.82 -5.23 6.11
N GLY A 115 1.93 -5.95 5.89
CA GLY A 115 2.46 -6.91 6.87
C GLY A 115 2.90 -6.24 8.18
N ALA A 116 3.67 -5.16 8.09
CA ALA A 116 4.19 -4.45 9.26
C ALA A 116 3.08 -3.76 10.06
N THR A 117 2.22 -2.96 9.41
CA THR A 117 1.19 -2.17 10.11
C THR A 117 -0.08 -2.95 10.41
N GLY A 118 -0.44 -3.93 9.57
CA GLY A 118 -1.68 -4.69 9.69
C GLY A 118 -1.58 -5.91 10.60
N PHE A 119 -0.40 -6.53 10.71
CA PHE A 119 -0.21 -7.78 11.47
C PHE A 119 0.86 -7.66 12.55
N LEU A 120 2.04 -7.16 12.18
CA LEU A 120 3.23 -7.20 13.03
C LEU A 120 3.15 -6.18 14.19
N LEU A 121 2.83 -4.93 13.90
CA LEU A 121 2.70 -3.87 14.90
C LEU A 121 1.53 -4.08 15.88
N PRO A 122 0.29 -4.42 15.45
CA PRO A 122 -0.80 -4.66 16.40
C PRO A 122 -0.55 -5.88 17.30
N SER A 123 0.07 -6.95 16.79
CA SER A 123 0.41 -8.12 17.61
C SER A 123 1.44 -7.79 18.69
N ILE A 124 2.50 -7.04 18.35
CA ILE A 124 3.51 -6.59 19.33
C ILE A 124 2.91 -5.63 20.35
N LEU A 125 2.11 -4.64 19.92
CA LEU A 125 1.46 -3.70 20.84
C LEU A 125 0.56 -4.42 21.84
N MET A 126 -0.17 -5.44 21.39
CA MET A 126 -1.02 -6.24 22.27
C MET A 126 -0.20 -7.06 23.28
N MET A 127 0.96 -7.58 22.90
CA MET A 127 1.87 -8.26 23.82
C MET A 127 2.56 -7.31 24.81
N TYR A 128 2.86 -6.08 24.37
CA TYR A 128 3.56 -5.08 25.19
C TYR A 128 2.64 -4.34 26.17
N GLY A 129 1.33 -4.31 25.91
CA GLY A 129 0.32 -3.55 26.69
C GLY A 129 0.07 -3.99 28.13
N GLY A 130 0.68 -5.09 28.62
CA GLY A 130 0.70 -5.45 30.06
C GLY A 130 0.42 -6.92 30.38
N ASN A 131 1.12 -7.45 31.41
CA ASN A 131 0.99 -8.79 32.01
C ASN A 131 0.66 -9.96 31.07
N TRP A 132 1.30 -9.97 29.89
CA TRP A 132 1.08 -10.97 28.86
C TRP A 132 1.51 -12.37 29.34
N SER A 133 0.54 -13.13 29.84
CA SER A 133 0.70 -14.51 30.24
C SER A 133 -0.52 -15.31 29.81
N LEU A 134 -0.32 -16.61 29.57
CA LEU A 134 -1.41 -17.56 29.24
C LEU A 134 -2.59 -17.48 30.22
N ARG A 135 -2.31 -17.14 31.49
CA ARG A 135 -3.31 -17.02 32.56
C ARG A 135 -4.09 -15.70 32.53
N SER A 136 -3.50 -14.63 31.99
CA SER A 136 -4.13 -13.31 31.91
C SER A 136 -5.03 -13.13 30.69
N VAL A 137 -4.68 -13.76 29.56
CA VAL A 137 -5.26 -13.44 28.24
C VAL A 137 -6.09 -14.60 27.69
N GLY A 138 -5.90 -15.81 28.25
CA GLY A 138 -6.53 -17.03 27.76
C GLY A 138 -5.79 -17.61 26.55
N TRP A 139 -5.95 -18.92 26.34
CA TRP A 139 -5.22 -19.67 25.32
C TRP A 139 -5.54 -19.23 23.88
N ALA A 140 -6.80 -18.88 23.58
CA ALA A 140 -7.21 -18.45 22.25
C ALA A 140 -6.53 -17.14 21.84
N HIS A 141 -6.59 -16.09 22.68
CA HIS A 141 -5.92 -14.84 22.38
C HIS A 141 -4.39 -14.99 22.37
N TYR A 142 -3.83 -15.82 23.26
CA TYR A 142 -2.39 -16.09 23.23
C TYR A 142 -1.95 -16.69 21.88
N THR A 143 -2.57 -17.78 21.46
CA THR A 143 -2.23 -18.47 20.20
C THR A 143 -2.47 -17.62 18.96
N ILE A 144 -3.60 -16.90 18.90
CA ILE A 144 -3.94 -16.05 17.75
C ILE A 144 -2.97 -14.87 17.62
N THR A 145 -2.56 -14.23 18.72
CA THR A 145 -1.61 -13.11 18.65
C THR A 145 -0.24 -13.57 18.15
N TYR A 146 0.23 -14.76 18.55
CA TYR A 146 1.46 -15.34 18.00
C TYR A 146 1.31 -15.76 16.53
N ALA A 147 0.15 -16.29 16.14
CA ALA A 147 -0.12 -16.62 14.73
C ALA A 147 -0.14 -15.36 13.85
N LEU A 148 -0.74 -14.26 14.33
CA LEU A 148 -0.74 -12.96 13.65
C LEU A 148 0.68 -12.39 13.54
N LEU A 149 1.47 -12.49 14.61
CA LEU A 149 2.87 -12.06 14.60
C LEU A 149 3.68 -12.85 13.56
N PHE A 150 3.56 -14.18 13.56
CA PHE A 150 4.24 -15.05 12.61
C PHE A 150 3.79 -14.78 11.17
N ALA A 151 2.48 -14.66 10.92
CA ALA A 151 1.95 -14.30 9.61
C ALA A 151 2.47 -12.93 9.14
N GLY A 152 2.56 -11.94 10.04
CA GLY A 152 3.15 -10.63 9.74
C GLY A 152 4.62 -10.74 9.34
N VAL A 153 5.43 -11.52 10.07
CA VAL A 153 6.84 -11.76 9.72
C VAL A 153 6.96 -12.47 8.37
N VAL A 154 6.15 -13.49 8.12
CA VAL A 154 6.14 -14.21 6.84
C VAL A 154 5.77 -13.28 5.69
N MET A 155 4.72 -12.46 5.84
CA MET A 155 4.29 -11.49 4.84
C MET A 155 5.39 -10.46 4.54
N VAL A 156 6.03 -9.91 5.57
CA VAL A 156 7.11 -8.93 5.39
C VAL A 156 8.33 -9.56 4.75
N VAL A 157 8.82 -10.71 5.22
CA VAL A 157 10.05 -11.31 4.71
C VAL A 157 9.85 -11.94 3.34
N PHE A 158 8.91 -12.88 3.21
CA PHE A 158 8.69 -13.60 1.96
C PHE A 158 7.97 -12.75 0.92
N GLY A 159 7.02 -11.91 1.32
CA GLY A 159 6.32 -11.02 0.37
C GLY A 159 7.24 -9.95 -0.20
N THR A 160 8.10 -9.33 0.63
CA THR A 160 9.09 -8.38 0.13
C THR A 160 10.14 -9.09 -0.73
N GLY A 161 10.60 -10.27 -0.30
CA GLY A 161 11.54 -11.09 -1.06
C GLY A 161 10.99 -11.48 -2.44
N ALA A 162 9.74 -11.91 -2.52
CA ALA A 162 9.08 -12.22 -3.78
C ALA A 162 8.94 -10.99 -4.69
N THR A 163 8.65 -9.83 -4.11
CA THR A 163 8.56 -8.57 -4.88
C THR A 163 9.92 -8.17 -5.45
N ILE A 164 10.99 -8.26 -4.65
CA ILE A 164 12.36 -7.99 -5.12
C ILE A 164 12.78 -8.99 -6.19
N TYR A 165 12.49 -10.28 -5.98
CA TYR A 165 12.79 -11.31 -6.96
C TYR A 165 12.10 -11.05 -8.30
N GLY A 166 10.82 -10.68 -8.30
CA GLY A 166 10.10 -10.34 -9.53
C GLY A 166 10.75 -9.18 -10.30
N VAL A 167 11.19 -8.15 -9.58
CA VAL A 167 11.89 -7.00 -10.17
C VAL A 167 13.24 -7.39 -10.80
N VAL A 168 14.00 -8.26 -10.15
CA VAL A 168 15.33 -8.70 -10.64
C VAL A 168 15.20 -9.72 -11.77
N ALA A 169 14.23 -10.62 -11.69
CA ALA A 169 13.98 -11.64 -12.70
C ALA A 169 13.37 -11.06 -13.99
N GLY A 170 12.77 -9.87 -13.93
CA GLY A 170 12.22 -9.17 -15.09
C GLY A 170 10.80 -9.60 -15.48
N ASP A 171 10.02 -10.12 -14.52
CA ASP A 171 8.60 -10.49 -14.68
C ASP A 171 7.65 -9.33 -14.32
#